data_AF-A0A3M0IRH1-F1
#
_entry.id   AF-A0A3M0IRH1-F1
#
_cell.length_a   1.000
_cell.length_b   1.000
_cell.length_c   1.000
_cell.angle_alpha   90.00
_cell.angle_beta   90.00
_cell.angle_gamma   90.00
#
_symmetry.space_group_name_H-M   'P 1'
#
loop_
_entity.id
_entity.type
_entity.pdbx_description
1 polymer ?
#
loop_
_entity_poly.entity_id
_entity_poly.type
_entity_poly.pdbx_seq_one_letter_code
_entity_poly.pdbx_strand_id
1 'polypeptide(L)'
;MTKLPDFLRNGYYKDSKGFRWAFGIAAVEAEGIKKLNSLPGLSENPSAVGLLKVEEQRVPVATSTVHRRQYRTNRDAVIPIHKMIRELESQGVVSKTHSPLNSPIWPVRKPDGEWRLTVDYRALNEVTPPLSADVPDMLELQYEPESKAAKWYTTIDIANAFFSIPLAAECRPQFAFT
;
A
#
# COMPACT_ATOMS: atom_id res chain seq x y z
N MET A 1 15.05 -27.90 18.09
CA MET A 1 15.56 -26.52 17.85
C MET A 1 14.78 -25.91 16.69
N THR A 2 13.74 -25.15 17.00
CA THR A 2 12.93 -24.44 16.00
C THR A 2 13.78 -23.28 15.45
N LYS A 3 14.14 -23.32 14.16
CA LYS A 3 14.83 -22.20 13.51
C LYS A 3 13.96 -20.95 13.67
N LEU A 4 14.53 -19.86 14.18
CA LEU A 4 13.88 -18.55 14.15
C LEU A 4 13.47 -18.26 12.69
N PRO A 5 12.24 -17.79 12.43
CA PRO A 5 11.82 -17.39 11.09
C PRO A 5 12.81 -16.38 10.49
N ASP A 6 13.20 -16.56 9.21
CA ASP A 6 14.19 -15.72 8.52
C ASP A 6 13.90 -14.21 8.61
N PHE A 7 12.61 -13.86 8.75
CA PHE A 7 12.12 -12.51 8.98
C PHE A 7 12.74 -11.83 10.22
N LEU A 8 12.92 -12.57 11.32
CA LEU A 8 13.49 -12.04 12.56
C LEU A 8 14.99 -11.77 12.48
N ARG A 9 15.67 -12.36 11.49
CA ARG A 9 17.12 -12.20 11.27
C ARG A 9 17.46 -11.12 10.24
N ASN A 10 16.66 -11.00 9.17
CA ASN A 10 17.01 -10.20 8.00
C ASN A 10 16.19 -8.91 7.86
N GLY A 11 15.14 -8.72 8.66
CA GLY A 11 14.25 -7.55 8.56
C GLY A 11 13.34 -7.54 7.32
N TYR A 12 13.40 -8.59 6.50
CA TYR A 12 12.52 -8.83 5.35
C TYR A 12 12.35 -10.35 5.16
N TYR A 13 11.32 -10.76 4.43
CA TYR A 13 11.18 -12.15 3.96
C TYR A 13 11.11 -12.21 2.43
N LYS A 14 11.45 -13.38 1.86
CA LYS A 14 11.34 -13.64 0.42
C LYS A 14 10.15 -14.55 0.12
N ASP A 15 9.39 -14.25 -0.91
CA ASP A 15 8.36 -15.17 -1.42
C ASP A 15 8.96 -16.23 -2.35
N SER A 16 8.12 -17.15 -2.84
CA SER A 16 8.51 -18.22 -3.77
C SER A 16 8.99 -17.71 -5.14
N LYS A 17 8.71 -16.45 -5.46
CA LYS A 17 9.15 -15.77 -6.70
C LYS A 17 10.42 -14.94 -6.47
N GLY A 18 10.91 -14.85 -5.23
CA GLY A 18 12.12 -14.15 -4.85
C GLY A 18 11.93 -12.67 -4.49
N PHE A 19 10.71 -12.15 -4.46
CA PHE A 19 10.44 -10.76 -4.05
C PHE A 19 10.66 -10.59 -2.55
N ARG A 20 11.19 -9.42 -2.15
CA ARG A 20 11.52 -9.10 -0.76
C ARG A 20 10.42 -8.22 -0.16
N TRP A 21 9.91 -8.61 0.99
CA TRP A 21 8.80 -7.96 1.67
C TRP A 21 9.19 -7.51 3.08
N ALA A 22 8.90 -6.25 3.40
CA ALA A 22 9.13 -5.65 4.71
C ALA A 22 8.11 -4.55 4.99
N PHE A 23 7.58 -4.47 6.21
CA PHE A 23 6.60 -3.43 6.54
C PHE A 23 7.33 -2.13 6.86
N GLY A 24 7.07 -1.07 6.09
CA GLY A 24 7.54 0.27 6.40
C GLY A 24 6.72 0.88 7.53
N ILE A 25 7.37 1.74 8.34
CA ILE A 25 6.69 2.58 9.32
C ILE A 25 6.72 4.03 8.83
N ALA A 26 5.56 4.67 8.72
CA ALA A 26 5.45 6.07 8.33
C ALA A 26 5.66 7.02 9.52
N ALA A 27 5.15 6.66 10.70
CA ALA A 27 5.33 7.43 11.92
C ALA A 27 5.19 6.56 13.17
N VAL A 28 5.88 6.96 14.23
CA VAL A 28 5.73 6.44 15.60
C VAL A 28 5.65 7.61 16.54
N GLU A 29 4.58 7.66 17.34
CA GLU A 29 4.47 8.57 18.46
C GLU A 29 4.29 7.75 19.73
N ALA A 30 5.27 7.84 20.64
CA ALA A 30 5.24 7.19 21.94
C ALA A 30 5.63 8.21 23.00
N GLU A 31 4.81 8.38 24.03
CA GLU A 31 5.19 9.11 25.23
C GLU A 31 6.28 8.32 25.97
N GLY A 32 7.55 8.55 25.61
CA GLY A 32 8.71 8.11 26.40
C GLY A 32 9.50 6.89 25.91
N ILE A 33 9.19 6.25 24.77
CA ILE A 33 9.98 5.11 24.26
C ILE A 33 10.44 5.36 22.81
N LYS A 34 11.74 5.66 22.64
CA LYS A 34 12.39 6.00 21.35
C LYS A 34 12.98 4.80 20.57
N LYS A 35 12.56 3.55 20.80
CA LYS A 35 13.20 2.38 20.16
C LYS A 35 12.20 1.42 19.53
N LEU A 36 11.55 1.85 18.44
CA LEU A 36 10.86 0.91 17.55
C LEU A 36 11.82 0.24 16.55
N ASN A 37 12.97 0.85 16.27
CA ASN A 37 13.97 0.38 15.29
C ASN A 37 14.66 -0.95 15.68
N SER A 38 14.36 -1.48 16.88
CA SER A 38 14.80 -2.80 17.33
C SER A 38 13.78 -3.91 17.04
N LEU A 39 12.58 -3.56 16.55
CA LEU A 39 11.56 -4.55 16.23
C LEU A 39 11.88 -5.20 14.88
N PRO A 40 12.14 -6.52 14.85
CA PRO A 40 12.49 -7.19 13.62
C PRO A 40 11.35 -7.13 12.60
N GLY A 41 11.70 -6.79 11.36
CA GLY A 41 10.77 -6.81 10.23
C GLY A 41 10.04 -5.50 9.92
N LEU A 42 10.37 -4.45 10.67
CA LEU A 42 9.99 -3.08 10.38
C LEU A 42 11.14 -2.36 9.68
N SER A 43 10.82 -1.64 8.60
CA SER A 43 11.79 -0.90 7.78
C SER A 43 11.64 0.60 8.00
N GLU A 44 12.77 1.29 8.12
CA GLU A 44 12.84 2.76 8.09
C GLU A 44 12.68 3.32 6.66
N ASN A 45 12.70 2.45 5.63
CA ASN A 45 12.46 2.88 4.27
C ASN A 45 10.96 3.17 4.07
N PRO A 46 10.54 4.44 3.82
CA PRO A 46 9.14 4.79 3.62
C PRO A 46 8.56 4.19 2.32
N SER A 47 9.42 3.72 1.41
CA SER A 47 9.05 3.02 0.17
C SER A 47 8.98 1.50 0.34
N ALA A 48 9.21 0.98 1.55
CA ALA A 48 9.03 -0.44 1.83
C ALA A 48 7.56 -0.83 1.75
N VAL A 49 7.32 -2.00 1.14
CA VAL A 49 6.00 -2.61 1.04
C VAL A 49 6.07 -3.99 1.70
N GLY A 50 5.16 -4.20 2.65
CA GLY A 50 4.99 -5.49 3.29
C GLY A 50 4.18 -6.43 2.40
N LEU A 51 4.06 -7.69 2.79
CA LEU A 51 3.06 -8.59 2.23
C LEU A 51 2.43 -9.35 3.39
N LEU A 52 1.11 -9.22 3.50
CA LEU A 52 0.32 -9.92 4.50
C LEU A 52 0.14 -11.39 4.07
N LYS A 53 0.25 -12.29 5.03
CA LYS A 53 -0.02 -13.72 4.83
C LYS A 53 -1.51 -13.98 5.03
N VAL A 54 -2.32 -13.41 4.14
CA VAL A 54 -3.77 -13.54 4.11
C VAL A 54 -4.22 -14.10 2.78
N GLU A 55 -5.48 -14.54 2.69
CA GLU A 55 -6.08 -14.92 1.41
C GLU A 55 -6.04 -13.73 0.44
N GLU A 56 -5.76 -14.02 -0.84
CA GLU A 56 -5.80 -13.00 -1.89
C GLU A 56 -7.20 -12.37 -1.93
N GLN A 57 -7.25 -11.05 -1.77
CA GLN A 57 -8.51 -10.34 -1.73
C GLN A 57 -9.15 -10.30 -3.11
N ARG A 58 -10.43 -10.64 -3.13
CA ARG A 58 -11.29 -10.48 -4.30
C ARG A 58 -12.11 -9.22 -4.14
N VAL A 59 -12.12 -8.40 -5.18
CA VAL A 59 -12.91 -7.17 -5.24
C VAL A 59 -14.01 -7.31 -6.27
N PRO A 60 -15.12 -6.54 -6.17
CA PRO A 60 -16.11 -6.49 -7.22
C PRO A 60 -15.46 -6.14 -8.56
N VAL A 61 -15.92 -6.83 -9.60
CA VAL A 61 -15.41 -6.65 -10.97
C VAL A 61 -16.23 -5.57 -11.66
N ALA A 62 -15.55 -4.70 -12.41
CA ALA A 62 -16.21 -3.68 -13.23
C ALA A 62 -17.24 -4.31 -14.17
N THR A 63 -18.46 -3.76 -14.17
CA THR A 63 -19.58 -4.24 -15.00
C THR A 63 -19.44 -3.87 -16.47
N SER A 64 -18.59 -2.90 -16.79
CA SER A 64 -18.28 -2.48 -18.16
C SER A 64 -16.81 -2.07 -18.30
N THR A 65 -16.30 -2.09 -19.53
CA THR A 65 -14.92 -1.69 -19.82
C THR A 65 -14.78 -0.19 -19.79
N VAL A 66 -13.84 0.32 -18.98
CA VAL A 66 -13.51 1.74 -18.91
C VAL A 66 -12.05 1.93 -19.32
N HIS A 67 -11.85 2.64 -20.42
CA HIS A 67 -10.53 2.97 -20.94
C HIS A 67 -10.37 4.50 -21.03
N ARG A 68 -9.75 5.09 -20.02
CA ARG A 68 -9.45 6.52 -19.96
C ARG A 68 -8.04 6.79 -20.46
N ARG A 69 -7.88 7.74 -21.38
CA ARG A 69 -6.57 8.13 -21.90
C ARG A 69 -5.72 8.78 -20.81
N GLN A 70 -4.42 8.49 -20.80
CA GLN A 70 -3.46 9.16 -19.93
C GLN A 70 -3.49 10.68 -20.10
N TYR A 71 -3.57 11.39 -18.97
CA TYR A 71 -3.48 12.85 -18.95
C TYR A 71 -2.11 13.34 -19.39
N ARG A 72 -2.05 14.59 -19.82
CA ARG A 72 -0.76 15.25 -20.05
C ARG A 72 -0.04 15.40 -18.71
N THR A 73 1.04 14.66 -18.53
CA THR A 73 1.84 14.68 -17.30
C THR A 73 2.74 15.91 -17.25
N ASN A 74 2.88 16.50 -16.05
CA ASN A 74 3.87 17.57 -15.82
C ASN A 74 5.29 17.02 -16.08
N ARG A 75 6.11 17.77 -16.82
CA ARG A 75 7.49 17.39 -17.15
C ARG A 75 8.32 17.10 -15.90
N ASP A 76 8.13 17.88 -14.85
CA ASP A 76 8.87 17.74 -13.59
C ASP A 76 8.48 16.47 -12.82
N ALA A 77 7.28 15.95 -13.08
CA ALA A 77 6.78 14.73 -12.46
C ALA A 77 7.25 13.45 -13.18
N VAL A 78 7.62 13.53 -14.47
CA VAL A 78 7.90 12.34 -15.29
C VAL A 78 9.03 11.49 -14.71
N ILE A 79 10.18 12.10 -14.40
CA ILE A 79 11.35 11.36 -13.92
C ILE A 79 11.10 10.76 -12.53
N PRO A 80 10.62 11.52 -11.53
CA PRO A 80 10.32 10.97 -10.21
C PRO A 80 9.29 9.83 -10.26
N ILE A 81 8.20 10.01 -11.01
CA ILE A 81 7.13 9.02 -11.10
C ILE A 81 7.61 7.74 -11.81
N HIS A 82 8.37 7.86 -12.89
CA HIS A 82 8.97 6.68 -13.52
C HIS A 82 9.92 5.93 -12.58
N LYS A 83 10.69 6.65 -11.74
CA LYS A 83 11.54 6.01 -10.73
C LYS A 83 10.71 5.22 -9.72
N MET A 84 9.62 5.82 -9.22
CA MET A 84 8.70 5.15 -8.29
C MET A 84 8.06 3.90 -8.89
N ILE A 85 7.56 3.98 -10.13
CA ILE A 85 6.94 2.82 -10.81
C ILE A 85 7.95 1.68 -10.98
N ARG A 86 9.21 1.98 -11.36
CA ARG A 86 10.27 0.95 -11.46
C ARG A 86 10.58 0.31 -10.12
N GLU A 87 10.56 1.08 -9.04
CA GLU A 87 10.76 0.54 -7.69
C GLU A 87 9.62 -0.40 -7.31
N LEU A 88 8.36 -0.01 -7.53
CA LEU A 88 7.19 -0.86 -7.33
C LEU A 88 7.22 -2.13 -8.20
N GLU A 89 7.68 -2.02 -9.45
CA GLU A 89 7.88 -3.18 -10.34
C GLU A 89 8.95 -4.13 -9.79
N SER A 90 10.09 -3.60 -9.31
CA SER A 90 11.16 -4.40 -8.71
C SER A 90 10.76 -5.10 -7.41
N GLN A 91 9.80 -4.53 -6.68
CA GLN A 91 9.23 -5.10 -5.47
C GLN A 91 8.08 -6.09 -5.75
N GLY A 92 7.61 -6.18 -7.00
CA GLY A 92 6.50 -7.06 -7.37
C GLY A 92 5.10 -6.51 -7.08
N VAL A 93 4.99 -5.23 -6.70
CA VAL A 93 3.71 -4.54 -6.43
C VAL A 93 2.99 -4.22 -7.73
N VAL A 94 3.74 -3.84 -8.77
CA VAL A 94 3.22 -3.58 -10.11
C VAL A 94 3.87 -4.56 -11.10
N SER A 95 3.11 -4.96 -12.11
CA SER A 95 3.61 -5.80 -13.21
C SER A 95 3.06 -5.31 -14.53
N LYS A 96 3.82 -5.51 -15.62
CA LYS A 96 3.33 -5.25 -16.97
C LYS A 96 2.16 -6.17 -17.30
N THR A 97 1.15 -5.62 -17.98
CA THR A 97 -0.05 -6.34 -18.39
C THR A 97 -0.59 -5.77 -19.69
N HIS A 98 -1.50 -6.50 -20.33
CA HIS A 98 -2.33 -6.00 -21.42
C HIS A 98 -3.78 -6.07 -20.97
N SER A 99 -4.41 -4.92 -20.75
CA SER A 99 -5.78 -4.80 -20.24
C SER A 99 -6.63 -3.95 -21.18
N PRO A 100 -7.91 -4.31 -21.39
CA PRO A 100 -8.86 -3.43 -22.06
C PRO A 100 -9.26 -2.24 -21.18
N LEU A 101 -9.01 -2.29 -19.86
CA LEU A 101 -9.25 -1.19 -18.93
C LEU A 101 -7.99 -0.34 -18.77
N ASN A 102 -8.18 0.96 -18.58
CA ASN A 102 -7.09 1.87 -18.26
C ASN A 102 -7.58 3.04 -17.41
N SER A 103 -6.91 3.28 -16.28
CA SER A 103 -7.04 4.49 -15.48
C SER A 103 -5.80 5.37 -15.64
N PRO A 104 -5.95 6.70 -15.80
CA PRO A 104 -4.82 7.57 -15.99
C PRO A 104 -4.12 7.82 -14.65
N ILE A 105 -2.80 7.93 -14.68
CA ILE A 105 -2.01 8.43 -13.56
C ILE A 105 -2.19 9.95 -13.43
N TRP A 106 -2.21 10.42 -12.19
CA TRP A 106 -2.30 11.82 -11.80
C TRP A 106 -1.23 12.13 -10.76
N PRO A 107 0.00 12.51 -11.17
CA PRO A 107 1.04 12.86 -10.20
C PRO A 107 0.66 14.09 -9.39
N VAL A 108 0.71 13.97 -8.06
CA VAL A 108 0.40 15.07 -7.12
C VAL A 108 1.68 15.50 -6.41
N ARG A 109 1.90 16.80 -6.31
CA ARG A 109 3.00 17.37 -5.53
C ARG A 109 2.58 17.51 -4.07
N LYS A 110 3.36 16.94 -3.16
CA LYS A 110 3.19 17.09 -1.72
C LYS A 110 3.71 18.44 -1.22
N PRO A 111 3.30 18.91 -0.02
CA PRO A 111 3.84 20.13 0.60
C PRO A 111 5.36 20.10 0.84
N ASP A 112 5.92 18.92 1.11
CA ASP A 112 7.37 18.69 1.27
C ASP A 112 8.16 18.80 -0.05
N GLY A 113 7.47 18.95 -1.19
CA GLY A 113 8.04 19.06 -2.52
C GLY A 113 8.19 17.74 -3.27
N GLU A 114 7.92 16.59 -2.64
CA GLU A 114 7.96 15.28 -3.29
C GLU A 114 6.78 15.05 -4.22
N TRP A 115 6.96 14.12 -5.17
CA TRP A 115 5.89 13.64 -6.04
C TRP A 115 5.25 12.38 -5.48
N ARG A 116 3.93 12.29 -5.60
CA ARG A 116 3.13 11.11 -5.28
C ARG A 116 2.49 10.58 -6.55
N LEU A 117 2.69 9.29 -6.82
CA LEU A 117 1.89 8.57 -7.81
C LEU A 117 0.47 8.41 -7.28
N THR A 118 -0.51 8.99 -7.97
CA THR A 118 -1.92 8.68 -7.77
C THR A 118 -2.51 8.20 -9.09
N VAL A 119 -3.52 7.34 -9.01
CA VAL A 119 -4.21 6.80 -10.17
C VAL A 119 -5.68 7.18 -10.04
N ASP A 120 -6.26 7.73 -11.11
CA ASP A 120 -7.65 8.15 -11.11
C ASP A 120 -8.57 6.97 -11.43
N TYR A 121 -9.08 6.33 -10.36
CA TYR A 121 -10.03 5.24 -10.46
C TYR A 121 -11.50 5.68 -10.46
N ARG A 122 -11.82 6.99 -10.55
CA ARG A 122 -13.22 7.45 -10.46
C ARG A 122 -14.14 6.78 -11.48
N ALA A 123 -13.72 6.76 -12.75
CA ALA A 123 -14.50 6.13 -13.81
C ALA A 123 -14.59 4.60 -13.67
N LEU A 124 -13.57 3.95 -13.08
CA LEU A 124 -13.63 2.52 -12.75
C LEU A 124 -14.63 2.28 -11.62
N ASN A 125 -14.59 3.09 -10.57
CA ASN A 125 -15.47 2.98 -9.40
C ASN A 125 -16.94 3.18 -9.78
N GLU A 126 -17.26 4.07 -10.73
CA GLU A 126 -18.63 4.27 -11.23
C GLU A 126 -19.25 3.01 -11.84
N VAL A 127 -18.44 2.14 -12.44
CA VAL A 127 -18.90 0.89 -13.08
C VAL A 127 -18.67 -0.34 -12.23
N THR A 128 -18.09 -0.19 -11.04
CA THR A 128 -17.78 -1.28 -10.11
C THR A 128 -18.87 -1.34 -9.04
N PRO A 129 -19.48 -2.53 -8.80
CA PRO A 129 -20.47 -2.66 -7.74
C PRO A 129 -19.88 -2.23 -6.39
N PRO A 130 -20.66 -1.54 -5.54
CA PRO A 130 -20.16 -1.09 -4.25
C PRO A 130 -19.78 -2.28 -3.37
N LEU A 131 -18.64 -2.15 -2.69
CA LEU A 131 -18.23 -3.08 -1.64
C LEU A 131 -18.62 -2.48 -0.30
N SER A 132 -19.49 -3.16 0.45
CA SER A 132 -19.75 -2.77 1.84
C SER A 132 -18.52 -3.10 2.67
N ALA A 133 -18.02 -2.11 3.41
CA ALA A 133 -16.96 -2.31 4.38
C ALA A 133 -17.46 -1.81 5.73
N ASP A 134 -17.39 -2.67 6.74
CA ASP A 134 -17.71 -2.31 8.12
C ASP A 134 -16.48 -1.60 8.72
N VAL A 135 -16.28 -0.34 8.32
CA VAL A 135 -15.27 0.52 8.93
C VAL A 135 -15.92 1.18 10.15
N PRO A 136 -15.48 0.83 11.38
CA PRO A 136 -16.04 1.42 12.59
C PRO A 136 -15.80 2.93 12.65
N ASP A 137 -16.72 3.64 13.32
CA ASP A 137 -16.62 5.08 13.47
C ASP A 137 -15.41 5.47 14.34
N MET A 138 -14.77 6.61 14.01
CA MET A 138 -13.58 7.05 14.73
C MET A 138 -13.85 7.34 16.21
N LEU A 139 -15.03 7.86 16.56
CA LEU A 139 -15.40 8.12 17.95
C LEU A 139 -15.58 6.82 18.73
N GLU A 140 -16.17 5.80 18.10
CA GLU A 140 -16.28 4.46 18.69
C GLU A 140 -14.90 3.84 18.95
N LEU A 141 -13.97 4.00 18.00
CA LEU A 141 -12.58 3.52 18.15
C LEU A 141 -11.79 4.25 19.23
N GLN A 142 -12.07 5.53 19.50
CA GLN A 142 -11.38 6.34 20.52
C GLN A 142 -11.90 6.04 21.94
N TYR A 143 -13.18 5.73 22.09
CA TYR A 143 -13.79 5.48 23.41
C TYR A 143 -13.24 4.21 24.09
N GLU A 144 -12.99 3.16 23.31
CA GLU A 144 -12.45 1.88 23.80
C GLU A 144 -11.09 2.00 24.54
N PRO A 145 -10.05 2.64 23.96
CA PRO A 145 -8.79 2.85 24.66
C PRO A 145 -8.91 3.84 25.83
N GLU A 146 -9.71 4.91 25.73
CA GLU A 146 -9.88 5.91 26.80
C GLU A 146 -10.62 5.35 28.03
N SER A 147 -11.55 4.42 27.82
CA SER A 147 -12.27 3.73 28.89
C SER A 147 -11.41 2.74 29.66
N LYS A 148 -10.28 2.31 29.08
CA LYS A 148 -9.28 1.47 29.72
C LYS A 148 -8.27 2.40 30.39
N ALA A 149 -8.03 2.24 31.69
CA ALA A 149 -7.09 3.06 32.46
C ALA A 149 -5.61 2.78 32.09
N ALA A 150 -5.28 2.78 30.79
CA ALA A 150 -3.94 2.58 30.29
C ALA A 150 -3.09 3.81 30.60
N LYS A 151 -1.89 3.55 31.12
CA LYS A 151 -0.93 4.58 31.54
C LYS A 151 -0.10 5.13 30.37
N TRP A 152 -0.02 4.39 29.28
CA TRP A 152 0.86 4.70 28.15
C TRP A 152 0.17 4.32 26.84
N TYR A 153 0.25 5.22 25.87
CA TYR A 153 -0.25 5.01 24.52
C TYR A 153 0.88 5.11 23.50
N THR A 154 0.72 4.42 22.37
CA THR A 154 1.64 4.51 21.24
C THR A 154 0.85 4.36 19.96
N THR A 155 1.11 5.25 19.02
CA THR A 155 0.51 5.23 17.68
C THR A 155 1.56 4.77 16.68
N ILE A 156 1.19 3.84 15.80
CA ILE A 156 2.04 3.35 14.71
C ILE A 156 1.27 3.55 13.42
N ASP A 157 1.86 4.27 12.48
CA ASP A 157 1.34 4.40 11.12
C ASP A 157 2.13 3.48 10.17
N ILE A 158 1.42 2.62 9.45
CA ILE A 158 2.00 1.62 8.54
C ILE A 158 2.13 2.24 7.15
N ALA A 159 3.37 2.36 6.66
CA ALA A 159 3.62 2.85 5.31
C ALA A 159 3.10 1.87 4.26
N ASN A 160 2.49 2.40 3.19
CA ASN A 160 2.04 1.62 2.02
C ASN A 160 1.13 0.42 2.37
N ALA A 161 0.32 0.53 3.43
CA ALA A 161 -0.48 -0.57 3.96
C ALA A 161 -1.34 -1.28 2.90
N PHE A 162 -1.96 -0.53 1.98
CA PHE A 162 -2.78 -1.12 0.91
C PHE A 162 -2.01 -2.07 -0.01
N PHE A 163 -0.77 -1.74 -0.36
CA PHE A 163 0.05 -2.62 -1.20
C PHE A 163 0.48 -3.89 -0.48
N SER A 164 0.30 -3.96 0.84
CA SER A 164 0.59 -5.15 1.62
C SER A 164 -0.53 -6.21 1.55
N ILE A 165 -1.69 -5.85 1.01
CA ILE A 165 -2.83 -6.75 0.85
C ILE A 165 -2.74 -7.39 -0.55
N PRO A 166 -2.55 -8.72 -0.66
CA PRO A 166 -2.48 -9.37 -1.97
C PRO A 166 -3.83 -9.33 -2.66
N LEU A 167 -3.84 -9.00 -3.96
CA LEU A 167 -5.04 -8.97 -4.81
C LEU A 167 -5.12 -10.23 -5.68
N ALA A 168 -6.31 -10.83 -5.76
CA ALA A 168 -6.57 -12.00 -6.59
C ALA A 168 -6.21 -11.74 -8.06
N ALA A 169 -5.58 -12.71 -8.71
CA ALA A 169 -5.03 -12.56 -10.06
C ALA A 169 -6.08 -12.11 -11.10
N GLU A 170 -7.29 -12.63 -10.98
CA GLU A 170 -8.45 -12.30 -11.81
C GLU A 170 -8.90 -10.84 -11.69
N CYS A 171 -8.66 -10.18 -10.56
CA CYS A 171 -9.04 -8.79 -10.32
C CYS A 171 -7.99 -7.79 -10.83
N ARG A 172 -6.72 -8.20 -11.01
CA ARG A 172 -5.61 -7.29 -11.34
C ARG A 172 -5.81 -6.47 -12.63
N PRO A 173 -6.35 -7.02 -13.74
CA PRO A 173 -6.43 -6.29 -15.01
C PRO A 173 -7.26 -5.01 -14.95
N GLN A 174 -8.26 -4.91 -14.06
CA GLN A 174 -9.12 -3.72 -13.99
C GLN A 174 -8.43 -2.49 -13.40
N PHE A 175 -7.30 -2.68 -12.72
CA PHE A 175 -6.48 -1.62 -12.13
C PHE A 175 -5.30 -1.19 -13.02
N ALA A 176 -5.32 -1.53 -14.31
CA ALA A 176 -4.27 -1.13 -15.24
C ALA A 176 -4.22 0.40 -15.45
N PHE A 177 -3.01 0.90 -15.68
CA PHE A 177 -2.72 2.30 -15.99
C PHE A 177 -1.58 2.40 -17.01
N THR A 178 -1.44 3.57 -17.64
CA THR A 178 -0.41 3.88 -18.66
C THR A 178 0.39 5.13 -18.30
#